data_AF-A0A7X2MHM3-F1
#
_entry.id   AF-A0A7X2MHM3-F1
#
_cell.length_a   1.000
_cell.length_b   1.000
_cell.length_c   1.000
_cell.angle_alpha   90.00
_cell.angle_beta   90.00
_cell.angle_gamma   90.00
#
_symmetry.space_group_name_H-M   'P 1'
#
loop_
_entity.id
_entity.type
_entity.pdbx_description
1 polymer ?
#
loop_
_entity_poly.entity_id
_entity_poly.type
_entity_poly.pdbx_seq_one_letter_code
_entity_poly.pdbx_strand_id
1 'polypeptide(L)'
;MKVYVQTNRKNMPYSVNGYAAMKGFEQMGFEIILFKSLDEVLPNMNREDIVVGGIQTVHRRLNQLKINSDEINYPESIRKYLGRKIWYSNIDTINRHPEFWPVFV
;
A
#
# COMPACT_ATOMS: atom_id res chain seq x y z
N MET A 1 -6.57 -3.84 20.44
CA MET A 1 -6.71 -3.63 18.99
C MET A 1 -7.04 -2.16 18.75
N LYS A 2 -6.12 -1.47 18.08
CA LYS A 2 -6.22 -0.06 17.68
C LYS A 2 -6.16 0.05 16.17
N VAL A 3 -6.61 1.18 15.63
CA VAL A 3 -6.57 1.47 14.20
C VAL A 3 -5.62 2.62 13.95
N TYR A 4 -4.49 2.31 13.32
CA TYR A 4 -3.48 3.26 12.93
C TYR A 4 -3.80 3.78 11.53
N VAL A 5 -4.06 5.08 11.41
CA VAL A 5 -4.41 5.72 10.14
C VAL A 5 -3.31 6.69 9.71
N GLN A 6 -2.75 6.43 8.53
CA GLN A 6 -1.71 7.28 7.96
C GLN A 6 -2.29 8.61 7.48
N THR A 7 -1.58 9.67 7.84
CA THR A 7 -1.93 11.05 7.51
C THR A 7 -0.94 11.69 6.55
N ASN A 8 -1.39 12.75 5.88
CA ASN A 8 -0.52 13.65 5.14
C ASN A 8 0.14 14.68 6.07
N ARG A 9 0.92 15.61 5.50
CA ARG A 9 1.62 16.66 6.26
C ARG A 9 0.70 17.59 7.05
N LYS A 10 -0.59 17.68 6.69
CA LYS A 10 -1.62 18.49 7.36
C LYS A 10 -2.40 17.70 8.41
N ASN A 11 -1.94 16.53 8.83
CA ASN A 11 -2.61 15.63 9.79
C ASN A 11 -4.01 15.16 9.36
N MET A 12 -4.31 15.20 8.06
CA MET A 12 -5.53 14.64 7.50
C MET A 12 -5.24 13.23 6.97
N PRO A 13 -6.21 12.29 6.99
CA PRO A 13 -6.04 10.99 6.35
C PRO A 13 -5.51 11.12 4.93
N TYR A 14 -4.57 10.25 4.56
CA TYR A 14 -3.77 10.40 3.34
C TYR A 14 -4.59 10.38 2.05
N SER A 15 -5.77 9.74 2.06
CA SER A 15 -6.70 9.66 0.94
C SER A 15 -8.15 9.68 1.41
N VAL A 16 -9.09 9.89 0.49
CA VAL A 16 -10.55 9.77 0.77
C VAL A 16 -10.88 8.37 1.29
N ASN A 17 -10.24 7.33 0.75
CA ASN A 17 -10.42 5.95 1.23
C ASN A 17 -9.90 5.78 2.66
N GLY A 18 -8.75 6.39 2.99
CA GLY A 18 -8.23 6.40 4.35
C GLY A 18 -9.17 7.12 5.33
N TYR A 19 -9.78 8.22 4.91
CA TYR A 19 -10.78 8.93 5.70
C TYR A 19 -12.05 8.09 5.92
N ALA A 20 -12.57 7.46 4.86
CA ALA A 20 -13.75 6.60 4.96
C ALA A 20 -13.52 5.42 5.92
N ALA A 21 -12.36 4.75 5.81
CA ALA A 21 -11.98 3.68 6.72
C ALA A 21 -11.88 4.18 8.17
N MET A 22 -11.23 5.33 8.40
CA MET A 22 -11.13 5.96 9.72
C MET A 22 -12.52 6.20 10.33
N LYS A 23 -13.44 6.83 9.58
CA LYS A 23 -14.80 7.10 10.05
C LYS A 23 -15.59 5.82 10.32
N GLY A 24 -15.42 4.79 9.50
CA GLY A 24 -16.04 3.48 9.72
C GLY A 24 -15.58 2.84 11.04
N PHE A 25 -14.27 2.78 11.26
CA PHE A 25 -13.71 2.24 12.50
C PHE A 25 -14.09 3.08 13.74
N GLU A 26 -14.12 4.40 13.62
CA GLU A 26 -14.57 5.30 14.68
C GLU A 26 -16.04 5.03 15.06
N GLN A 27 -16.93 4.87 14.07
CA GLN A 27 -18.35 4.51 14.30
C GLN A 27 -18.51 3.13 14.94
N MET A 28 -17.57 2.21 14.70
CA MET A 28 -17.53 0.89 15.35
C MET A 28 -16.95 0.94 16.77
N GLY A 29 -16.50 2.10 17.26
CA GLY A 29 -15.98 2.29 18.62
C GLY A 29 -14.50 1.94 18.78
N PHE A 30 -13.74 1.84 17.69
CA PHE A 30 -12.29 1.60 17.77
C PHE A 30 -11.53 2.87 18.15
N GLU A 31 -10.44 2.70 18.91
CA GLU A 31 -9.46 3.76 19.14
C GLU A 31 -8.67 4.03 17.86
N ILE A 32 -8.72 5.29 17.39
CA ILE A 32 -8.02 5.75 16.19
C ILE A 32 -6.72 6.46 16.57
N ILE A 33 -5.61 6.01 15.99
CA ILE A 33 -4.29 6.63 16.15
C ILE A 33 -3.82 7.16 14.80
N LEU A 34 -3.66 8.48 14.70
CA LEU A 34 -3.13 9.12 13.50
C LEU A 34 -1.59 9.11 13.53
N PHE A 35 -0.96 8.82 12.40
CA PHE A 35 0.50 8.82 12.27
C PHE A 35 0.97 9.35 10.92
N LYS A 36 2.23 9.79 10.80
CA LYS A 36 2.81 10.24 9.52
C LYS A 36 3.74 9.18 8.95
N SER A 37 4.65 8.69 9.79
CA SER A 37 5.55 7.59 9.46
C SER A 37 5.22 6.36 10.31
N LEU A 38 5.27 5.19 9.68
CA LEU A 38 5.04 3.93 10.39
C LEU A 38 6.06 3.73 11.53
N ASP A 39 7.28 4.28 11.39
CA ASP A 39 8.32 4.24 12.43
C ASP A 39 7.93 4.89 13.75
N GLU A 40 7.05 5.89 13.71
CA GLU A 40 6.59 6.63 14.89
C GLU A 40 5.72 5.74 15.81
N VAL A 41 5.00 4.79 15.21
CA VAL A 41 3.98 4.00 15.91
C VAL A 41 4.35 2.54 16.10
N LEU A 42 5.27 2.02 15.27
CA LEU A 42 5.68 0.61 15.29
C LEU A 42 6.04 0.03 16.66
N PRO A 43 6.81 0.73 17.53
CA PRO A 43 7.15 0.21 18.84
C PRO A 43 5.93 -0.07 19.73
N ASN A 44 4.80 0.58 19.46
CA ASN A 44 3.58 0.51 20.25
C ASN A 44 2.49 -0.36 19.61
N MET A 45 2.77 -0.96 18.44
CA MET A 45 1.80 -1.73 17.68
C MET A 45 1.83 -3.22 18.03
N ASN A 46 0.65 -3.79 18.26
CA ASN A 46 0.46 -5.23 18.37
C ASN A 46 0.15 -5.87 17.01
N ARG A 47 0.22 -7.20 16.93
CA ARG A 47 0.02 -7.94 15.68
C ARG A 47 -1.40 -7.79 15.12
N GLU A 48 -2.38 -7.70 16.00
CA GLU A 48 -3.82 -7.57 15.71
C GLU A 48 -4.26 -6.15 15.38
N ASP A 49 -3.37 -5.16 15.53
CA ASP A 49 -3.70 -3.77 15.22
C ASP A 49 -3.82 -3.54 13.71
N ILE A 50 -4.74 -2.65 13.34
CA ILE A 50 -5.10 -2.38 11.96
C ILE A 50 -4.28 -1.21 11.45
N VAL A 51 -3.76 -1.32 10.22
CA VAL A 51 -3.08 -0.23 9.51
C VAL A 51 -3.90 0.19 8.30
N VAL A 52 -4.23 1.46 8.24
CA VAL A 52 -4.86 2.13 7.09
C VAL A 52 -3.86 3.12 6.52
N GLY A 53 -3.38 2.91 5.30
CA GLY A 53 -2.38 3.77 4.68
C GLY A 53 -2.13 3.49 3.21
N GLY A 54 -1.09 4.09 2.66
CA GLY A 54 -0.64 3.80 1.29
C GLY A 54 -0.11 2.37 1.14
N ILE A 55 -0.05 1.89 -0.10
CA ILE A 55 0.35 0.50 -0.42
C ILE A 55 1.72 0.14 0.17
N GLN A 56 2.70 1.05 0.09
CA GLN A 56 4.03 0.85 0.68
C GLN A 56 3.98 0.70 2.21
N THR A 57 3.16 1.49 2.89
CA THR A 57 2.97 1.41 4.35
C THR A 57 2.40 0.05 4.74
N VAL A 58 1.41 -0.43 3.99
CA VAL A 58 0.78 -1.74 4.21
C VAL A 58 1.79 -2.88 3.98
N HIS A 59 2.50 -2.90 2.85
CA HIS A 59 3.53 -3.91 2.59
C HIS A 59 4.62 -3.91 3.65
N ARG A 60 5.08 -2.73 4.08
CA ARG A 60 6.09 -2.62 5.14
C ARG A 60 5.61 -3.25 6.45
N ARG A 61 4.35 -3.01 6.84
CA ARG A 61 3.77 -3.66 8.02
C ARG A 61 3.64 -5.18 7.85
N LEU A 62 3.15 -5.65 6.70
CA LEU A 62 3.02 -7.09 6.42
C LEU A 62 4.38 -7.80 6.48
N ASN A 63 5.41 -7.20 5.90
CA ASN A 63 6.79 -7.71 5.95
C ASN A 63 7.30 -7.83 7.39
N GLN A 64 7.05 -6.83 8.23
CA GLN A 64 7.42 -6.89 9.66
C GLN A 64 6.68 -7.99 10.43
N LEU A 65 5.43 -8.26 10.05
CA LEU A 65 4.65 -9.36 10.61
C LEU A 65 5.02 -10.73 10.04
N LYS A 66 5.96 -10.77 9.08
CA LYS A 66 6.37 -11.94 8.30
C LYS A 66 5.19 -12.58 7.56
N ILE A 67 4.28 -11.75 7.06
CA ILE A 67 3.13 -12.15 6.25
C ILE A 67 3.49 -11.93 4.79
N ASN A 68 3.38 -12.99 3.98
CA ASN A 68 3.62 -12.88 2.55
C ASN A 68 2.57 -11.94 1.91
N SER A 69 3.04 -10.96 1.13
CA SER A 69 2.23 -9.98 0.41
C SER A 69 2.61 -9.89 -1.06
N ASP A 70 3.14 -10.98 -1.62
CA ASP A 70 3.49 -11.07 -3.04
C ASP A 70 2.31 -10.65 -3.93
N GLU A 71 2.65 -9.94 -5.01
CA GLU A 71 1.64 -9.49 -5.96
C GLU A 71 0.91 -10.69 -6.58
N ILE A 72 -0.42 -10.71 -6.42
CA ILE A 72 -1.29 -11.63 -7.14
C ILE A 72 -1.41 -11.10 -8.57
N ASN A 73 -0.45 -11.49 -9.42
CA ASN A 73 -0.49 -11.16 -10.82
C ASN A 73 -1.56 -12.01 -11.54
N TYR A 74 -1.92 -11.60 -12.76
CA TYR A 74 -2.89 -12.34 -13.56
C TYR A 74 -2.41 -13.78 -13.78
N PRO A 75 -3.28 -14.79 -13.55
CA PRO A 75 -2.92 -16.18 -13.78
C PRO A 75 -2.53 -16.39 -15.24
N GLU A 76 -1.62 -17.34 -15.46
CA GLU A 76 -1.07 -17.61 -16.79
C GLU A 76 -2.17 -17.94 -17.81
N SER A 77 -3.22 -18.64 -17.37
CA SER A 77 -4.37 -19.04 -18.18
C SER A 77 -5.11 -17.88 -18.86
N ILE A 78 -5.06 -16.67 -18.32
CA ILE A 78 -5.76 -15.49 -18.87
C ILE A 78 -4.81 -14.46 -19.50
N ARG A 79 -3.49 -14.69 -19.49
CA ARG A 79 -2.52 -13.72 -20.02
C ARG A 79 -2.75 -13.35 -21.48
N LYS A 80 -3.27 -14.28 -22.29
CA LYS A 80 -3.63 -14.04 -23.70
C LYS A 80 -4.70 -12.95 -23.90
N TYR A 81 -5.49 -12.65 -22.87
CA TYR A 81 -6.54 -11.63 -22.93
C TYR A 81 -6.08 -10.24 -22.48
N LEU A 82 -4.82 -10.09 -22.03
CA LEU A 82 -4.33 -8.81 -21.50
C LEU A 82 -4.19 -7.72 -22.57
N GLY A 83 -4.12 -8.09 -23.86
CA GLY A 83 -3.93 -7.15 -24.98
C GLY A 83 -2.59 -6.40 -24.98
N ARG A 84 -1.70 -6.70 -24.02
CA ARG A 84 -0.39 -6.09 -23.85
C ARG A 84 0.64 -7.12 -23.40
N LYS A 85 1.90 -6.89 -23.74
CA LYS A 85 3.03 -7.65 -23.19
C LYS A 85 3.35 -7.12 -21.80
N ILE A 86 3.53 -8.02 -20.83
CA ILE A 86 4.05 -7.70 -19.49
C ILE A 86 5.39 -8.42 -19.36
N TRP A 87 6.42 -7.69 -18.95
CA TRP A 87 7.77 -8.24 -18.75
C TRP A 87 8.50 -7.44 -17.66
N TYR A 88 9.54 -8.04 -17.07
CA TYR A 88 10.41 -7.36 -16.11
C TYR A 88 11.55 -6.65 -16.82
N SER A 89 11.87 -5.45 -16.37
CA SER A 89 12.99 -4.63 -16.84
C SER A 89 13.44 -3.66 -15.74
N ASN A 90 14.55 -2.96 -15.96
CA ASN A 90 15.03 -1.90 -15.07
C ASN A 90 14.63 -0.54 -15.62
N ILE A 91 14.36 0.44 -14.74
CA ILE A 91 14.03 1.81 -15.16
C ILE A 91 15.13 2.40 -16.06
N ASP A 92 16.39 2.09 -15.78
CA ASP A 92 17.54 2.51 -16.60
C ASP A 92 17.52 1.92 -18.02
N THR A 93 16.92 0.75 -18.19
CA THR A 93 16.76 0.15 -19.52
C THR A 93 15.65 0.86 -20.29
N ILE A 94 14.53 1.18 -19.63
CA ILE A 94 13.45 1.95 -20.28
C ILE A 94 13.92 3.36 -20.66
N ASN A 95 14.66 4.03 -19.77
CA ASN A 95 15.14 5.40 -19.99
C ASN A 95 16.15 5.52 -21.14
N ARG A 96 17.04 4.53 -21.32
CA ARG A 96 18.09 4.55 -22.35
C ARG A 96 17.59 4.25 -23.77
N HIS A 97 16.34 3.83 -23.92
CA HIS A 97 15.74 3.37 -25.16
C HIS A 97 14.49 4.19 -25.49
N PRO A 98 14.60 5.26 -26.31
CA PRO A 98 13.46 6.14 -26.64
C PRO A 98 12.24 5.40 -27.20
N GLU A 99 12.45 4.29 -27.88
CA GLU A 99 11.40 3.38 -28.37
C GLU A 99 10.53 2.79 -27.26
N PHE A 100 11.03 2.74 -26.01
CA PHE A 100 10.32 2.23 -24.85
C PHE A 100 9.70 3.33 -23.98
N TRP A 101 9.89 4.61 -24.27
CA TRP A 101 9.26 5.69 -23.50
C TRP A 101 7.72 5.65 -23.47
N PRO A 102 7.01 5.14 -24.51
CA PRO A 102 5.56 4.95 -24.43
C PRO A 102 5.12 3.77 -23.55
N VAL A 103 6.04 2.97 -23.01
CA VAL A 103 5.71 1.84 -22.15
C VAL A 103 5.26 2.34 -20.78
N PHE A 104 4.11 1.85 -20.32
CA PHE A 104 3.65 2.07 -18.96
C PHE A 104 4.49 1.21 -18.00
N VAL A 105 5.32 1.87 -17.19
CA VAL A 105 6.20 1.27 -16.17
C VAL A 105 5.52 1.24 -14.80
#